data_AF-A0A931M7X9-F1
#
_entry.id   AF-A0A931M7X9-F1
#
_cell.length_a   1.000
_cell.length_b   1.000
_cell.length_c   1.000
_cell.angle_alpha   90.00
_cell.angle_beta   90.00
_cell.angle_gamma   90.00
#
_symmetry.space_group_name_H-M   'P 1'
#
loop_
_entity.id
_entity.type
_entity.pdbx_description
1 polymer ?
#
loop_
_entity_poly.entity_id
_entity_poly.type
_entity_poly.pdbx_seq_one_letter_code
_entity_poly.pdbx_strand_id
1 'polypeptide(L)'
;MKLIKSFFTILIAGSVLVACKKDSLKQINPNAPTPDLSLATEQGLKNFALGIMQKTLANVPDEGITNIMHISFSIHSALGDEVFQPYGNFSIRWVNQVYQITLPNGTVVTNPNGLTQKAQLQGFNSRDAGERNAFVYEWSLCYYFIGQSNQLLKSLDNNDISFSGDAATKKAALKAWAHWWKGWSYARIGSMYLAGLVVDEAGEQNPNYVTRDKVIEEAFKNLDACSADIDGVTSISDYNSLMQAIIPTFNNNTVVVAPDMWKRQINSFKARTLLANKKVAQMTDADWNAVKALTDAGLKAGDNVFVFGMDPNALNDISAGWQHPYAYIGDFVQYTFVSERLIQEYKTGDNRLTKNFIKYTDMIPPQSPFVNIRGRGL
;
A
#
# COMPACT_ATOMS: atom_id res chain seq x y z
N MET A 1 -59.31 -46.52 -12.22
CA MET A 1 -58.59 -45.64 -11.25
C MET A 1 -57.08 -45.92 -11.12
N LYS A 2 -56.58 -47.16 -11.30
CA LYS A 2 -55.13 -47.46 -11.24
C LYS A 2 -54.32 -46.95 -12.45
N LEU A 3 -54.86 -46.98 -13.67
CA LEU A 3 -54.13 -46.48 -14.87
C LEU A 3 -53.87 -44.96 -14.87
N ILE A 4 -54.80 -44.15 -14.35
CA ILE A 4 -54.66 -42.68 -14.32
C ILE A 4 -53.57 -42.26 -13.31
N LYS A 5 -53.43 -42.99 -12.20
CA LYS A 5 -52.35 -42.75 -11.22
C LYS A 5 -50.97 -43.11 -11.79
N SER A 6 -50.83 -44.21 -12.54
CA SER A 6 -49.55 -44.57 -13.17
C SER A 6 -49.12 -43.58 -14.27
N PHE A 7 -50.07 -43.02 -15.03
CA PHE A 7 -49.76 -42.01 -16.04
C PHE A 7 -49.27 -40.69 -15.43
N PHE A 8 -49.89 -40.24 -14.33
CA PHE A 8 -49.44 -39.02 -13.64
C PHE A 8 -48.07 -39.19 -12.97
N THR A 9 -47.75 -40.36 -12.41
CA THR A 9 -46.43 -40.61 -11.81
C THR A 9 -45.31 -40.64 -12.87
N ILE A 10 -45.57 -41.16 -14.06
CA ILE A 10 -44.59 -41.15 -15.17
C ILE A 10 -44.39 -39.74 -15.74
N LEU A 11 -45.46 -38.93 -15.82
CA LEU A 11 -45.37 -37.54 -16.29
C LEU A 11 -44.59 -36.64 -15.32
N ILE A 12 -44.74 -36.86 -14.02
CA ILE A 12 -44.01 -36.13 -12.96
C ILE A 12 -42.55 -36.59 -12.89
N ALA A 13 -42.24 -37.88 -13.08
CA ALA A 13 -40.87 -38.37 -13.14
C ALA A 13 -40.12 -37.88 -14.40
N GLY A 14 -40.82 -37.75 -15.55
CA GLY A 14 -40.24 -37.22 -16.79
C GLY A 14 -39.93 -35.73 -16.75
N SER A 15 -40.68 -34.93 -16.00
CA SER A 15 -40.46 -33.48 -15.87
C SER A 15 -39.30 -33.12 -14.94
N VAL A 16 -38.92 -34.02 -14.01
CA VAL A 16 -37.72 -33.86 -13.17
C VAL A 16 -36.43 -34.18 -13.93
N LEU A 17 -36.49 -34.99 -14.99
CA LEU A 17 -35.33 -35.32 -15.84
C LEU A 17 -35.05 -34.28 -16.94
N VAL A 18 -35.96 -33.34 -17.17
CA VAL A 18 -35.77 -32.17 -18.05
C VAL A 18 -35.50 -30.89 -17.23
N ALA A 19 -35.30 -31.02 -15.92
CA ALA A 19 -34.79 -29.92 -15.12
C ALA A 19 -33.44 -29.47 -15.70
N CYS A 20 -33.37 -28.18 -16.03
CA CYS A 20 -32.20 -27.51 -16.59
C CYS A 20 -30.90 -28.06 -16.00
N LYS A 21 -30.01 -28.59 -16.84
CA LYS A 21 -28.67 -28.99 -16.41
C LYS A 21 -28.08 -27.80 -15.65
N LYS A 22 -27.37 -28.03 -14.54
CA LYS A 22 -26.71 -26.94 -13.78
C LYS A 22 -25.89 -26.01 -14.68
N ASP A 23 -25.37 -26.52 -15.79
CA ASP A 23 -24.61 -25.77 -16.80
C ASP A 23 -25.46 -24.75 -17.58
N SER A 24 -26.77 -24.97 -17.76
CA SER A 24 -27.66 -23.99 -18.41
C SER A 24 -28.15 -22.89 -17.46
N LEU A 25 -27.91 -23.02 -16.15
CA LEU A 25 -28.20 -22.01 -15.12
C LEU A 25 -26.96 -21.17 -14.76
N LYS A 26 -25.77 -21.54 -15.24
CA LYS A 26 -24.59 -20.67 -15.21
C LYS A 26 -24.70 -19.64 -16.34
N GLN A 27 -25.66 -18.72 -16.23
CA GLN A 27 -25.51 -17.44 -16.92
C GLN A 27 -24.34 -16.73 -16.28
N ILE A 28 -23.13 -16.97 -16.79
CA ILE A 28 -22.02 -16.04 -16.62
C ILE A 28 -22.57 -14.71 -17.11
N ASN A 29 -22.70 -13.73 -16.22
CA ASN A 29 -23.06 -12.38 -16.65
C ASN A 29 -21.96 -11.93 -17.60
N PRO A 30 -22.21 -11.83 -18.92
CA PRO A 30 -21.16 -11.51 -19.89
C PRO A 30 -20.60 -10.09 -19.67
N ASN A 31 -21.33 -9.27 -18.90
CA ASN A 31 -20.96 -7.90 -18.54
C ASN A 31 -20.34 -7.80 -17.13
N ALA A 32 -20.29 -8.90 -16.37
CA ALA A 32 -19.52 -8.92 -15.13
C ALA A 32 -18.07 -9.25 -15.48
N PRO A 33 -17.11 -8.33 -15.29
CA PRO A 33 -15.71 -8.66 -15.48
C PRO A 33 -15.33 -9.74 -14.47
N THR A 34 -15.20 -10.98 -14.93
CA THR A 34 -14.57 -12.04 -14.13
C THR A 34 -13.06 -12.01 -14.40
N PRO A 35 -12.23 -12.23 -13.37
CA PRO A 35 -10.79 -12.40 -13.56
C PRO A 35 -10.48 -13.47 -14.62
N ASP A 36 -11.29 -14.53 -14.69
CA ASP A 36 -11.10 -15.65 -15.62
C ASP A 36 -11.17 -15.27 -17.11
N LEU A 37 -11.99 -14.28 -17.48
CA LEU A 37 -12.06 -13.77 -18.86
C LEU A 37 -11.06 -12.63 -19.09
N SER A 38 -10.84 -11.80 -18.08
CA SER A 38 -10.01 -10.60 -18.19
C SER A 38 -8.51 -10.88 -18.07
N LEU A 39 -8.11 -12.04 -17.54
CA LEU A 39 -6.70 -12.42 -17.34
C LEU A 39 -6.24 -13.54 -18.30
N ALA A 40 -7.03 -13.85 -19.32
CA ALA A 40 -6.73 -14.86 -20.33
C ALA A 40 -5.92 -14.32 -21.53
N THR A 41 -5.57 -13.02 -21.53
CA THR A 41 -4.85 -12.36 -22.64
C THR A 41 -3.69 -11.52 -22.12
N GLU A 42 -2.66 -11.29 -22.95
CA GLU A 42 -1.53 -10.41 -22.59
C GLU A 42 -2.02 -8.99 -22.22
N GLN A 43 -2.94 -8.42 -23.00
CA GLN A 43 -3.48 -7.09 -22.71
C GLN A 43 -4.26 -7.05 -21.39
N GLY A 44 -5.02 -8.11 -21.13
CA GLY A 44 -5.73 -8.30 -19.87
C GLY A 44 -4.80 -8.32 -18.65
N LEU A 45 -3.72 -9.10 -18.74
CA LEU A 45 -2.69 -9.15 -17.69
C LEU A 45 -2.00 -7.80 -17.49
N LYS A 46 -1.69 -7.06 -18.57
CA LYS A 46 -1.10 -5.72 -18.49
C LYS A 46 -2.02 -4.74 -17.75
N ASN A 47 -3.29 -4.69 -18.15
CA ASN A 47 -4.30 -3.82 -17.53
C ASN A 47 -4.51 -4.19 -16.05
N PHE A 48 -4.48 -5.48 -15.72
CA PHE A 48 -4.61 -5.92 -14.35
C PHE A 48 -3.38 -5.57 -13.50
N ALA A 49 -2.17 -5.80 -14.03
CA ALA A 49 -0.92 -5.44 -13.35
C ALA A 49 -0.82 -3.93 -13.08
N LEU A 50 -1.28 -3.10 -14.02
CA LEU A 50 -1.47 -1.67 -13.85
C LEU A 50 -2.52 -1.35 -12.76
N GLY A 51 -3.63 -2.08 -12.79
CA GLY A 51 -4.77 -1.94 -11.89
C GLY A 51 -4.54 -2.38 -10.44
N ILE A 52 -3.42 -3.07 -10.13
CA ILE A 52 -3.01 -3.38 -8.74
C ILE A 52 -3.01 -2.11 -7.87
N MET A 53 -2.77 -0.95 -8.47
CA MET A 53 -2.70 0.33 -7.75
C MET A 53 -4.07 0.98 -7.50
N GLN A 54 -5.18 0.44 -8.03
CA GLN A 54 -6.48 1.11 -8.04
C GLN A 54 -7.07 1.37 -6.64
N LYS A 55 -6.85 0.50 -5.65
CA LYS A 55 -7.47 0.62 -4.31
C LYS A 55 -6.91 1.74 -3.46
N THR A 56 -5.88 2.45 -3.93
CA THR A 56 -5.43 3.68 -3.27
C THR A 56 -6.59 4.64 -3.05
N LEU A 57 -7.56 4.71 -3.97
CA LEU A 57 -8.88 5.32 -3.72
C LEU A 57 -9.89 4.27 -3.25
N ALA A 58 -10.38 4.39 -2.02
CA ALA A 58 -11.36 3.46 -1.45
C ALA A 58 -12.46 4.20 -0.69
N ASN A 59 -13.68 3.65 -0.73
CA ASN A 59 -14.76 4.12 0.13
C ASN A 59 -14.51 3.69 1.58
N VAL A 60 -14.32 4.66 2.47
CA VAL A 60 -14.14 4.46 3.90
C VAL A 60 -15.47 4.79 4.60
N PRO A 61 -15.97 3.93 5.51
CA PRO A 61 -17.18 4.23 6.28
C PRO A 61 -17.08 5.62 6.95
N ASP A 62 -18.16 6.38 6.87
CA ASP A 62 -18.30 7.75 7.41
C ASP A 62 -17.46 8.86 6.73
N GLU A 63 -16.49 8.53 5.88
CA GLU A 63 -15.62 9.51 5.18
C GLU A 63 -15.92 9.60 3.66
N GLY A 64 -16.39 8.51 3.04
CA GLY A 64 -16.59 8.43 1.59
C GLY A 64 -15.35 7.95 0.82
N ILE A 65 -15.26 8.26 -0.48
CA ILE A 65 -14.06 7.95 -1.27
C ILE A 65 -12.87 8.65 -0.61
N THR A 66 -11.75 7.96 -0.39
CA THR A 66 -10.56 8.49 0.29
C THR A 66 -9.30 7.86 -0.29
N ASN A 67 -8.22 8.63 -0.39
CA ASN A 67 -6.90 8.11 -0.76
C ASN A 67 -6.23 7.42 0.44
N ILE A 68 -6.55 6.15 0.69
CA ILE A 68 -6.11 5.40 1.87
C ILE A 68 -4.60 5.21 1.94
N MET A 69 -3.90 5.26 0.79
CA MET A 69 -2.44 5.21 0.78
C MET A 69 -1.84 6.51 1.26
N HIS A 70 -2.33 7.64 0.77
CA HIS A 70 -1.89 8.94 1.26
C HIS A 70 -2.18 9.07 2.76
N ILE A 71 -3.38 8.72 3.22
CA ILE A 71 -3.71 8.75 4.65
C ILE A 71 -2.73 7.91 5.47
N SER A 72 -2.38 6.71 5.00
CA SER A 72 -1.39 5.86 5.66
C SER A 72 -0.03 6.55 5.79
N PHE A 73 0.43 7.25 4.75
CA PHE A 73 1.69 8.00 4.79
C PHE A 73 1.60 9.23 5.69
N SER A 74 0.47 9.95 5.67
CA SER A 74 0.23 11.08 6.57
C SER A 74 0.19 10.67 8.04
N ILE A 75 -0.35 9.49 8.34
CA ILE A 75 -0.28 8.87 9.68
C ILE A 75 1.19 8.60 10.06
N HIS A 76 2.01 8.10 9.14
CA HIS A 76 3.44 7.85 9.39
C HIS A 76 4.22 9.15 9.63
N SER A 77 3.99 10.18 8.82
CA SER A 77 4.59 11.51 9.02
C SER A 77 4.12 12.16 10.32
N ALA A 78 2.86 11.95 10.73
CA ALA A 78 2.36 12.42 12.02
C ALA A 78 2.96 11.67 13.22
N LEU A 79 3.24 10.35 13.09
CA LEU A 79 4.01 9.58 14.07
C LEU A 79 5.47 10.04 14.16
N GLY A 80 6.05 10.45 13.02
CA GLY A 80 7.40 11.00 12.92
C GLY A 80 7.53 12.46 13.36
N ASP A 81 6.43 13.10 13.75
CA ASP A 81 6.37 14.53 14.12
C ASP A 81 6.85 15.48 12.99
N GLU A 82 6.68 15.04 11.74
CA GLU A 82 6.94 15.87 10.55
C GLU A 82 5.77 16.83 10.31
N VAL A 83 4.55 16.32 10.52
CA VAL A 83 3.29 17.04 10.38
C VAL A 83 2.38 16.80 11.58
N PHE A 84 1.37 17.64 11.73
CA PHE A 84 0.28 17.43 12.68
C PHE A 84 -1.08 17.71 12.03
N GLN A 85 -2.14 17.18 12.64
CA GLN A 85 -3.51 17.51 12.28
C GLN A 85 -4.31 17.81 13.57
N PRO A 86 -4.91 19.00 13.71
CA PRO A 86 -5.71 19.35 14.87
C PRO A 86 -7.16 18.81 14.80
N TYR A 87 -7.55 18.24 13.66
CA TYR A 87 -8.91 17.76 13.34
C TYR A 87 -9.06 16.24 13.45
N GLY A 88 -10.28 15.76 13.69
CA GLY A 88 -10.54 14.33 13.94
C GLY A 88 -10.45 13.40 12.73
N ASN A 89 -10.38 13.95 11.51
CA ASN A 89 -10.43 13.18 10.26
C ASN A 89 -9.34 12.12 10.17
N PHE A 90 -9.69 10.97 9.59
CA PHE A 90 -8.75 9.88 9.31
C PHE A 90 -7.94 9.37 10.52
N SER A 91 -8.38 9.67 11.74
CA SER A 91 -7.68 9.38 12.99
C SER A 91 -6.32 10.05 13.19
N ILE A 92 -5.85 10.92 12.28
CA ILE A 92 -4.48 11.49 12.31
C ILE A 92 -4.23 12.27 13.61
N ARG A 93 -5.23 13.02 14.11
CA ARG A 93 -5.11 13.70 15.42
C ARG A 93 -4.80 12.74 16.56
N TRP A 94 -5.45 11.57 16.60
CA TRP A 94 -5.26 10.59 17.67
C TRP A 94 -3.88 9.96 17.61
N VAL A 95 -3.36 9.80 16.40
CA VAL A 95 -1.98 9.37 16.12
C VAL A 95 -0.96 10.43 16.55
N ASN A 96 -1.30 11.72 16.47
CA ASN A 96 -0.41 12.82 16.88
C ASN A 96 -0.60 13.23 18.36
N GLN A 97 -1.46 12.54 19.12
CA GLN A 97 -1.81 12.93 20.48
C GLN A 97 -0.70 12.58 21.48
N VAL A 98 -0.09 13.60 22.10
CA VAL A 98 0.79 13.39 23.25
C VAL A 98 -0.01 13.30 24.55
N TYR A 99 0.43 12.48 25.50
CA TYR A 99 -0.22 12.33 26.80
C TYR A 99 0.03 13.52 27.72
N GLN A 100 1.26 14.04 27.72
CA GLN A 100 1.67 15.20 28.50
C GLN A 100 2.82 15.91 27.81
N ILE A 101 2.95 17.21 28.06
CA ILE A 101 4.10 18.02 27.66
C ILE A 101 4.71 18.67 28.90
N THR A 102 6.01 18.93 28.86
CA THR A 102 6.70 19.77 29.84
C THR A 102 7.07 21.09 29.17
N LEU A 103 6.54 22.18 29.69
CA LEU A 103 6.82 23.53 29.20
C LEU A 103 8.23 23.98 29.62
N PRO A 104 8.82 25.00 28.95
CA PRO A 104 10.17 25.48 29.27
C PRO A 104 10.37 25.92 30.73
N ASN A 105 9.30 26.33 31.41
CA ASN A 105 9.31 26.70 32.83
C ASN A 105 9.19 25.49 33.78
N GLY A 106 9.21 24.26 33.27
CA GLY A 106 9.05 23.02 34.03
C GLY A 106 7.60 22.62 34.34
N THR A 107 6.60 23.43 33.97
CA THR A 107 5.19 23.06 34.16
C THR A 107 4.83 21.87 33.27
N VAL A 108 4.23 20.84 33.87
CA VAL A 108 3.68 19.68 33.15
C VAL A 108 2.21 19.96 32.83
N VAL A 109 1.86 19.85 31.55
CA VAL A 109 0.48 19.92 31.08
C VAL A 109 0.05 18.55 30.60
N THR A 110 -0.98 17.99 31.23
CA THR A 110 -1.59 16.72 30.83
C THR A 110 -2.67 16.98 29.79
N ASN A 111 -2.74 16.14 28.77
CA ASN A 111 -3.76 16.23 27.75
C ASN A 111 -5.17 16.12 28.36
N PRO A 112 -6.11 17.05 28.07
CA PRO A 112 -7.48 17.01 28.58
C PRO A 112 -8.24 15.71 28.32
N ASN A 113 -7.86 14.96 27.26
CA ASN A 113 -8.44 13.65 26.97
C ASN A 113 -8.13 12.60 28.04
N GLY A 114 -7.12 12.80 28.89
CA GLY A 114 -6.79 11.93 30.03
C GLY A 114 -6.26 10.53 29.69
N LEU A 115 -6.23 10.15 28.40
CA LEU A 115 -5.75 8.86 27.92
C LEU A 115 -4.38 8.98 27.27
N THR A 116 -3.53 7.97 27.49
CA THR A 116 -2.30 7.81 26.71
C THR A 116 -2.64 7.55 25.24
N GLN A 117 -1.77 7.98 24.33
CA GLN A 117 -1.92 7.71 22.90
C GLN A 117 -2.15 6.21 22.62
N LYS A 118 -1.36 5.35 23.26
CA LYS A 118 -1.49 3.90 23.14
C LYS A 118 -2.90 3.42 23.51
N ALA A 119 -3.40 3.82 24.69
CA ALA A 119 -4.73 3.42 25.14
C ALA A 119 -5.82 3.93 24.20
N GLN A 120 -5.69 5.17 23.71
CA GLN A 120 -6.63 5.76 22.76
C GLN A 120 -6.68 4.98 21.45
N LEU A 121 -5.52 4.70 20.84
CA LEU A 121 -5.44 3.97 19.58
C LEU A 121 -5.92 2.52 19.74
N GLN A 122 -5.59 1.85 20.84
CA GLN A 122 -6.11 0.52 21.13
C GLN A 122 -7.63 0.51 21.26
N GLY A 123 -8.22 1.52 21.90
CA GLY A 123 -9.67 1.67 22.01
C GLY A 123 -10.39 1.87 20.67
N PHE A 124 -9.70 2.40 19.65
CA PHE A 124 -10.22 2.56 18.29
C PHE A 124 -9.84 1.44 17.33
N ASN A 125 -9.10 0.43 17.77
CA ASN A 125 -8.72 -0.70 16.92
C ASN A 125 -9.88 -1.71 16.78
N SER A 126 -10.98 -1.27 16.17
CA SER A 126 -12.15 -2.07 15.85
C SER A 126 -12.67 -1.69 14.47
N ARG A 127 -13.39 -2.60 13.80
CA ARG A 127 -14.10 -2.31 12.55
C ARG A 127 -15.20 -1.26 12.77
N ASP A 128 -15.82 -1.26 13.95
CA ASP A 128 -16.92 -0.35 14.30
C ASP A 128 -16.46 1.08 14.62
N ALA A 129 -15.15 1.29 14.74
CA ALA A 129 -14.58 2.61 14.98
C ALA A 129 -14.56 3.50 13.71
N GLY A 130 -14.86 2.94 12.53
CA GLY A 130 -14.91 3.68 11.28
C GLY A 130 -13.61 4.44 11.01
N GLU A 131 -13.74 5.72 10.67
CA GLU A 131 -12.62 6.65 10.46
C GLU A 131 -11.66 6.80 11.65
N ARG A 132 -12.10 6.50 12.87
CA ARG A 132 -11.25 6.60 14.06
C ARG A 132 -10.22 5.49 14.14
N ASN A 133 -10.38 4.41 13.36
CA ASN A 133 -9.42 3.33 13.31
C ASN A 133 -8.24 3.68 12.39
N ALA A 134 -7.18 4.29 12.94
CA ALA A 134 -5.95 4.62 12.22
C ALA A 134 -5.30 3.41 11.52
N PHE A 135 -5.54 2.20 12.04
CA PHE A 135 -4.92 0.98 11.55
C PHE A 135 -5.58 0.43 10.28
N VAL A 136 -6.78 0.87 9.92
CA VAL A 136 -7.55 0.29 8.81
C VAL A 136 -6.97 0.65 7.44
N TYR A 137 -6.37 1.84 7.31
CA TYR A 137 -5.95 2.40 6.03
C TYR A 137 -4.83 1.57 5.38
N GLU A 138 -3.72 1.43 6.09
CA GLU A 138 -2.56 0.70 5.59
C GLU A 138 -2.81 -0.80 5.52
N TRP A 139 -3.55 -1.35 6.50
CA TRP A 139 -3.96 -2.74 6.51
C TRP A 139 -4.76 -3.08 5.25
N SER A 140 -5.81 -2.31 4.97
CA SER A 140 -6.68 -2.56 3.82
C SER A 140 -5.95 -2.39 2.49
N LEU A 141 -5.04 -1.42 2.40
CA LEU A 141 -4.20 -1.23 1.24
C LEU A 141 -3.28 -2.42 0.98
N CYS A 142 -2.51 -2.84 1.99
CA CYS A 142 -1.50 -3.89 1.86
C CYS A 142 -2.13 -5.24 1.53
N TYR A 143 -3.22 -5.64 2.20
CA TYR A 143 -3.90 -6.90 1.87
C TYR A 143 -4.60 -6.87 0.52
N TYR A 144 -5.03 -5.70 0.04
CA TYR A 144 -5.51 -5.59 -1.32
C TYR A 144 -4.39 -5.85 -2.33
N PHE A 145 -3.21 -5.23 -2.17
CA PHE A 145 -2.07 -5.48 -3.06
C PHE A 145 -1.62 -6.94 -3.03
N ILE A 146 -1.57 -7.56 -1.85
CA ILE A 146 -1.28 -8.99 -1.70
C ILE A 146 -2.29 -9.83 -2.48
N GLY A 147 -3.58 -9.58 -2.29
CA GLY A 147 -4.65 -10.31 -2.98
C GLY A 147 -4.62 -10.16 -4.50
N GLN A 148 -4.39 -8.94 -5.01
CA GLN A 148 -4.24 -8.73 -6.46
C GLN A 148 -2.99 -9.42 -7.00
N SER A 149 -1.88 -9.36 -6.27
CA SER A 149 -0.62 -10.00 -6.68
C SER A 149 -0.75 -11.52 -6.72
N ASN A 150 -1.42 -12.14 -5.74
CA ASN A 150 -1.71 -13.57 -5.76
C ASN A 150 -2.57 -13.96 -6.99
N GLN A 151 -3.57 -13.12 -7.33
CA GLN A 151 -4.39 -13.35 -8.52
C GLN A 151 -3.57 -13.24 -9.81
N LEU A 152 -2.67 -12.25 -9.92
CA LEU A 152 -1.78 -12.11 -11.07
C LEU A 152 -0.86 -13.33 -11.20
N LEU A 153 -0.21 -13.75 -10.12
CA LEU A 153 0.66 -14.94 -10.10
C LEU A 153 -0.09 -16.19 -10.56
N LYS A 154 -1.28 -16.43 -10.00
CA LYS A 154 -2.16 -17.55 -10.41
C LYS A 154 -2.51 -17.51 -11.89
N SER A 155 -2.79 -16.33 -12.44
CA SER A 155 -3.12 -16.19 -13.87
C SER A 155 -1.92 -16.41 -14.78
N LEU A 156 -0.69 -16.14 -14.32
CA LEU A 156 0.53 -16.38 -15.09
C LEU A 156 0.92 -17.86 -15.21
N ASP A 157 0.33 -18.73 -14.38
CA ASP A 157 0.46 -20.19 -14.50
C ASP A 157 -0.36 -20.76 -15.66
N ASN A 158 -1.27 -19.98 -16.25
CA ASN A 158 -1.96 -20.36 -17.47
C ASN A 158 -1.00 -20.33 -18.68
N ASN A 159 -0.71 -21.51 -19.23
CA ASN A 159 0.18 -21.67 -20.37
C ASN A 159 -0.48 -21.38 -21.73
N ASP A 160 -1.80 -21.22 -21.78
CA ASP A 160 -2.54 -20.94 -23.01
C ASP A 160 -2.50 -19.45 -23.40
N ILE A 161 -2.01 -18.59 -22.51
CA ILE A 161 -1.90 -17.15 -22.78
C ILE A 161 -0.78 -16.93 -23.79
N SER A 162 -1.18 -16.45 -24.98
CA SER A 162 -0.24 -16.03 -26.01
C SER A 162 0.31 -14.63 -25.70
N PHE A 163 1.63 -14.52 -25.68
CA PHE A 163 2.35 -13.25 -25.57
C PHE A 163 2.98 -12.91 -26.92
N SER A 164 2.88 -11.65 -27.31
CA SER A 164 3.73 -11.08 -28.34
C SER A 164 5.20 -11.02 -27.88
N GLY A 165 6.15 -11.05 -28.80
CA GLY A 165 7.58 -10.96 -28.47
C GLY A 165 8.07 -12.11 -27.58
N ASP A 166 9.04 -11.84 -26.71
CA ASP A 166 9.56 -12.83 -25.75
C ASP A 166 8.58 -13.08 -24.59
N ALA A 167 7.82 -14.17 -24.70
CA ALA A 167 6.86 -14.61 -23.71
C ALA A 167 7.48 -14.93 -22.35
N ALA A 168 8.68 -15.53 -22.33
CA ALA A 168 9.36 -15.90 -21.09
C ALA A 168 9.76 -14.64 -20.31
N THR A 169 10.36 -13.67 -21.00
CA THR A 169 10.71 -12.36 -20.42
C THR A 169 9.49 -11.65 -19.84
N LYS A 170 8.36 -11.61 -20.57
CA LYS A 170 7.16 -10.91 -20.10
C LYS A 170 6.51 -11.59 -18.90
N LYS A 171 6.46 -12.93 -18.88
CA LYS A 171 5.99 -13.68 -17.71
C LYS A 171 6.89 -13.44 -16.50
N ALA A 172 8.21 -13.51 -16.68
CA ALA A 172 9.19 -13.22 -15.63
C ALA A 172 9.00 -11.81 -15.04
N ALA A 173 8.88 -10.79 -15.89
CA ALA A 173 8.66 -9.42 -15.45
C ALA A 173 7.32 -9.22 -14.71
N LEU A 174 6.23 -9.85 -15.15
CA LEU A 174 4.94 -9.78 -14.45
C LEU A 174 4.95 -10.51 -13.11
N LYS A 175 5.66 -11.65 -12.99
CA LYS A 175 5.86 -12.35 -11.71
C LYS A 175 6.68 -11.50 -10.74
N ALA A 176 7.77 -10.91 -11.22
CA ALA A 176 8.56 -9.97 -10.45
C ALA A 176 7.72 -8.78 -9.95
N TRP A 177 6.88 -8.20 -10.81
CA TRP A 177 5.97 -7.12 -10.43
C TRP A 177 5.03 -7.51 -9.28
N ALA A 178 4.42 -8.69 -9.35
CA ALA A 178 3.55 -9.20 -8.29
C ALA A 178 4.34 -9.43 -6.98
N HIS A 179 5.50 -10.06 -7.05
CA HIS A 179 6.33 -10.35 -5.89
C HIS A 179 6.90 -9.08 -5.23
N TRP A 180 7.23 -8.06 -6.01
CA TRP A 180 7.60 -6.74 -5.47
C TRP A 180 6.48 -6.17 -4.59
N TRP A 181 5.24 -6.12 -5.08
CA TRP A 181 4.12 -5.58 -4.33
C TRP A 181 3.73 -6.42 -3.12
N LYS A 182 3.84 -7.76 -3.19
CA LYS A 182 3.71 -8.63 -2.01
C LYS A 182 4.79 -8.31 -0.96
N GLY A 183 6.05 -8.28 -1.39
CA GLY A 183 7.20 -7.99 -0.52
C GLY A 183 7.09 -6.63 0.17
N TRP A 184 6.73 -5.59 -0.59
CA TRP A 184 6.46 -4.25 -0.07
C TRP A 184 5.33 -4.25 0.96
N SER A 185 4.20 -4.89 0.63
CA SER A 185 3.01 -4.91 1.50
C SER A 185 3.26 -5.64 2.82
N TYR A 186 3.91 -6.81 2.77
CA TYR A 186 4.26 -7.56 3.97
C TYR A 186 5.29 -6.81 4.83
N ALA A 187 6.29 -6.15 4.22
CA ALA A 187 7.25 -5.34 4.98
C ALA A 187 6.56 -4.19 5.75
N ARG A 188 5.58 -3.53 5.12
CA ARG A 188 4.77 -2.48 5.77
C ARG A 188 3.93 -3.03 6.92
N ILE A 189 3.22 -4.14 6.72
CA ILE A 189 2.43 -4.81 7.77
C ILE A 189 3.34 -5.22 8.95
N GLY A 190 4.46 -5.89 8.69
CA GLY A 190 5.39 -6.30 9.74
C GLY A 190 6.06 -5.14 10.49
N SER A 191 6.13 -3.96 9.86
CA SER A 191 6.69 -2.75 10.49
C SER A 191 5.71 -2.04 11.42
N MET A 192 4.43 -2.04 11.07
CA MET A 192 3.44 -1.19 11.73
C MET A 192 2.51 -1.94 12.68
N TYR A 193 2.38 -3.25 12.53
CA TYR A 193 1.42 -4.08 13.26
C TYR A 193 2.14 -5.11 14.13
N LEU A 194 1.50 -5.52 15.23
CA LEU A 194 2.05 -6.55 16.12
C LEU A 194 1.97 -7.96 15.51
N ALA A 195 1.00 -8.18 14.63
CA ALA A 195 0.75 -9.44 13.95
C ALA A 195 0.07 -9.17 12.60
N GLY A 196 0.17 -10.13 11.69
CA GLY A 196 -0.46 -10.11 10.38
C GLY A 196 -0.87 -11.51 9.93
N LEU A 197 -1.38 -11.62 8.72
CA LEU A 197 -1.82 -12.84 8.06
C LEU A 197 -0.89 -13.07 6.88
N VAL A 198 -0.47 -14.31 6.66
CA VAL A 198 0.21 -14.71 5.43
C VAL A 198 -0.83 -15.36 4.53
N VAL A 199 -1.08 -14.75 3.37
CA VAL A 199 -2.05 -15.22 2.38
C VAL A 199 -1.29 -15.45 1.08
N ASP A 200 -1.15 -16.70 0.68
CA ASP A 200 -0.35 -17.08 -0.48
C ASP A 200 -1.21 -17.39 -1.71
N GLU A 201 -2.48 -17.75 -1.52
CA GLU A 201 -3.37 -18.06 -2.63
C GLU A 201 -4.41 -16.95 -2.91
N ALA A 202 -4.86 -16.90 -4.16
CA ALA A 202 -5.88 -15.95 -4.59
C ALA A 202 -7.26 -16.37 -4.09
N GLY A 203 -7.92 -15.49 -3.33
CA GLY A 203 -9.28 -15.72 -2.80
C GLY A 203 -9.33 -16.58 -1.54
N GLU A 204 -8.18 -17.00 -1.01
CA GLU A 204 -8.11 -17.74 0.24
C GLU A 204 -8.38 -16.84 1.45
N GLN A 205 -9.04 -17.40 2.47
CA GLN A 205 -9.16 -16.79 3.79
C GLN A 205 -8.21 -17.49 4.75
N ASN A 206 -7.31 -16.72 5.37
CA ASN A 206 -6.47 -17.22 6.45
C ASN A 206 -6.81 -16.49 7.76
N PRO A 207 -7.38 -17.16 8.77
CA PRO A 207 -7.65 -16.55 10.07
C PRO A 207 -6.45 -16.57 11.03
N ASN A 208 -5.35 -17.23 10.65
CA ASN A 208 -4.21 -17.48 11.54
C ASN A 208 -3.24 -16.30 11.53
N TYR A 209 -3.30 -15.49 12.59
CA TYR A 209 -2.34 -14.43 12.81
C TYR A 209 -0.95 -14.98 13.15
N VAL A 210 0.07 -14.46 12.49
CA VAL A 210 1.48 -14.70 12.77
C VAL A 210 2.13 -13.43 13.31
N THR A 211 3.25 -13.59 14.04
CA THR A 211 3.96 -12.45 14.62
C THR A 211 4.51 -11.53 13.54
N ARG A 212 4.72 -10.25 13.88
CA ARG A 212 5.34 -9.28 12.96
C ARG A 212 6.66 -9.76 12.36
N ASP A 213 7.48 -10.50 13.10
CA ASP A 213 8.75 -11.04 12.61
C ASP A 213 8.52 -12.07 11.50
N LYS A 214 7.49 -12.94 11.64
CA LYS A 214 7.08 -13.86 10.58
C LYS A 214 6.52 -13.15 9.36
N VAL A 215 5.83 -12.04 9.54
CA VAL A 215 5.38 -11.21 8.41
C VAL A 215 6.58 -10.58 7.67
N ILE A 216 7.62 -10.14 8.39
CA ILE A 216 8.86 -9.61 7.79
C ILE A 216 9.63 -10.73 7.06
N GLU A 217 9.70 -11.93 7.62
CA GLU A 217 10.28 -13.10 6.94
C GLU A 217 9.55 -13.37 5.61
N GLU A 218 8.21 -13.34 5.60
CA GLU A 218 7.42 -13.49 4.38
C GLU A 218 7.66 -12.34 3.39
N ALA A 219 7.84 -11.11 3.87
CA ALA A 219 8.23 -9.98 3.03
C ALA A 219 9.54 -10.27 2.29
N PHE A 220 10.56 -10.78 3.00
CA PHE A 220 11.87 -11.08 2.42
C PHE A 220 11.78 -12.24 1.44
N LYS A 221 11.01 -13.29 1.74
CA LYS A 221 10.73 -14.38 0.80
C LYS A 221 10.15 -13.88 -0.52
N ASN A 222 9.18 -12.97 -0.49
CA ASN A 222 8.61 -12.40 -1.71
C ASN A 222 9.59 -11.46 -2.44
N LEU A 223 10.39 -10.68 -1.72
CA LEU A 223 11.43 -9.84 -2.33
C LEU A 223 12.54 -10.66 -3.01
N ASP A 224 12.89 -11.81 -2.42
CA ASP A 224 13.86 -12.74 -3.00
C ASP A 224 13.26 -13.47 -4.22
N ALA A 225 11.98 -13.84 -4.18
CA ALA A 225 11.26 -14.35 -5.34
C ALA A 225 11.20 -13.33 -6.48
N CYS A 226 10.97 -12.04 -6.17
CA CYS A 226 11.05 -10.97 -7.16
C CYS A 226 12.43 -10.90 -7.82
N SER A 227 13.51 -11.02 -7.05
CA SER A 227 14.88 -11.02 -7.60
C SER A 227 15.12 -12.23 -8.51
N ALA A 228 14.63 -13.41 -8.11
CA ALA A 228 14.75 -14.64 -8.90
C ALA A 228 13.95 -14.58 -10.21
N ASP A 229 12.74 -14.03 -10.19
CA ASP A 229 11.94 -13.84 -11.41
C ASP A 229 12.62 -12.87 -12.38
N ILE A 230 13.24 -11.79 -11.86
CA ILE A 230 13.98 -10.82 -12.68
C ILE A 230 15.16 -11.47 -13.42
N ASP A 231 15.79 -12.52 -12.86
CA ASP A 231 16.86 -13.24 -13.55
C ASP A 231 16.36 -14.02 -14.79
N GLY A 232 15.04 -14.22 -14.92
CA GLY A 232 14.39 -14.78 -16.11
C GLY A 232 14.19 -13.79 -17.26
N VAL A 233 14.54 -12.52 -17.10
CA VAL A 233 14.43 -11.49 -18.15
C VAL A 233 15.60 -11.62 -19.13
N THR A 234 15.31 -12.00 -20.38
CA THR A 234 16.30 -12.17 -21.45
C THR A 234 16.21 -11.11 -22.56
N SER A 235 15.01 -10.56 -22.80
CA SER A 235 14.74 -9.54 -23.81
C SER A 235 14.51 -8.16 -23.17
N ILE A 236 15.55 -7.30 -23.14
CA ILE A 236 15.44 -5.96 -22.54
C ILE A 236 14.40 -5.09 -23.25
N SER A 237 14.22 -5.24 -24.56
CA SER A 237 13.20 -4.49 -25.31
C SER A 237 11.77 -4.87 -24.92
N ASP A 238 11.48 -6.17 -24.79
CA ASP A 238 10.16 -6.64 -24.36
C ASP A 238 9.89 -6.31 -22.90
N TYR A 239 10.93 -6.42 -22.06
CA TYR A 239 10.89 -5.99 -20.66
C TYR A 239 10.51 -4.51 -20.54
N ASN A 240 11.26 -3.62 -21.19
CA ASN A 240 11.00 -2.17 -21.13
C ASN A 240 9.60 -1.82 -21.64
N SER A 241 9.19 -2.44 -22.76
CA SER A 241 7.86 -2.22 -23.34
C SER A 241 6.73 -2.66 -22.40
N LEU A 242 6.92 -3.78 -21.69
CA LEU A 242 5.98 -4.26 -20.70
C LEU A 242 5.95 -3.35 -19.47
N MET A 243 7.10 -2.99 -18.91
CA MET A 243 7.18 -2.13 -17.73
C MET A 243 6.55 -0.76 -17.98
N GLN A 244 6.79 -0.16 -19.16
CA GLN A 244 6.13 1.07 -19.60
C GLN A 244 4.60 0.96 -19.61
N ALA A 245 4.06 -0.22 -19.94
CA ALA A 245 2.63 -0.46 -20.02
C ALA A 245 1.97 -0.71 -18.64
N ILE A 246 2.70 -1.26 -17.67
CA ILE A 246 2.15 -1.61 -16.35
C ILE A 246 2.48 -0.59 -15.25
N ILE A 247 3.47 0.28 -15.46
CA ILE A 247 3.74 1.40 -14.56
C ILE A 247 2.78 2.54 -14.91
N PRO A 248 1.99 3.05 -13.93
CA PRO A 248 1.10 4.18 -14.17
C PRO A 248 1.85 5.42 -14.66
N THR A 249 1.21 6.20 -15.54
CA THR A 249 1.80 7.40 -16.18
C THR A 249 2.03 8.57 -15.23
N PHE A 250 1.39 8.57 -14.06
CA PHE A 250 1.71 9.53 -13.01
C PHE A 250 2.99 9.18 -12.25
N ASN A 251 3.48 7.95 -12.39
CA ASN A 251 4.86 7.60 -12.02
C ASN A 251 5.77 7.83 -13.23
N ASN A 252 7.09 7.80 -13.01
CA ASN A 252 8.03 7.79 -14.13
C ASN A 252 8.03 6.43 -14.83
N ASN A 253 7.18 6.26 -15.84
CA ASN A 253 7.15 5.05 -16.67
C ASN A 253 8.12 5.13 -17.86
N THR A 254 8.73 6.29 -18.12
CA THR A 254 9.67 6.50 -19.25
C THR A 254 11.09 6.05 -18.92
N VAL A 255 11.49 6.18 -17.66
CA VAL A 255 12.79 5.74 -17.14
C VAL A 255 12.59 4.46 -16.34
N VAL A 256 12.52 3.34 -17.06
CA VAL A 256 12.28 2.02 -16.47
C VAL A 256 13.51 1.58 -15.65
N VAL A 257 13.23 0.97 -14.49
CA VAL A 257 14.25 0.33 -13.65
C VAL A 257 14.80 -0.90 -14.38
N ALA A 258 16.10 -0.96 -14.61
CA ALA A 258 16.71 -2.11 -15.25
C ALA A 258 16.66 -3.36 -14.34
N PRO A 259 16.69 -4.59 -14.91
CA PRO A 259 16.70 -5.84 -14.13
C PRO A 259 17.75 -5.89 -13.00
N ASP A 260 18.98 -5.47 -13.25
CA ASP A 260 20.03 -5.44 -12.23
C ASP A 260 19.82 -4.34 -11.17
N MET A 261 19.19 -3.23 -11.54
CA MET A 261 18.80 -2.14 -10.65
C MET A 261 17.65 -2.57 -9.72
N TRP A 262 16.72 -3.41 -10.18
CA TRP A 262 15.68 -3.99 -9.32
C TRP A 262 16.27 -4.78 -8.16
N LYS A 263 17.27 -5.63 -8.43
CA LYS A 263 17.95 -6.40 -7.37
C LYS A 263 18.62 -5.50 -6.35
N ARG A 264 19.25 -4.40 -6.79
CA ARG A 264 19.85 -3.39 -5.91
C ARG A 264 18.79 -2.64 -5.10
N GLN A 265 17.67 -2.27 -5.71
CA GLN A 265 16.55 -1.64 -5.03
C GLN A 265 15.95 -2.56 -3.96
N ILE A 266 15.78 -3.85 -4.28
CA ILE A 266 15.30 -4.87 -3.34
C ILE A 266 16.23 -4.97 -2.14
N ASN A 267 17.55 -5.04 -2.36
CA ASN A 267 18.53 -5.09 -1.27
C ASN A 267 18.47 -3.84 -0.39
N SER A 268 18.38 -2.64 -0.97
CA SER A 268 18.20 -1.40 -0.21
C SER A 268 16.90 -1.40 0.60
N PHE A 269 15.81 -1.92 0.05
CA PHE A 269 14.53 -2.00 0.75
C PHE A 269 14.56 -3.05 1.89
N LYS A 270 15.22 -4.20 1.70
CA LYS A 270 15.47 -5.19 2.76
C LYS A 270 16.32 -4.60 3.88
N ALA A 271 17.38 -3.86 3.55
CA ALA A 271 18.23 -3.18 4.53
C ALA A 271 17.44 -2.20 5.39
N ARG A 272 16.62 -1.34 4.76
CA ARG A 272 15.72 -0.41 5.44
C ARG A 272 14.75 -1.16 6.36
N THR A 273 14.15 -2.23 5.86
CA THR A 273 13.17 -3.01 6.64
C THR A 273 13.82 -3.63 7.87
N LEU A 274 15.01 -4.23 7.76
CA LEU A 274 15.73 -4.78 8.91
C LEU A 274 16.04 -3.68 9.95
N LEU A 275 16.62 -2.57 9.49
CA LEU A 275 17.03 -1.46 10.34
C LEU A 275 15.86 -0.82 11.09
N ALA A 276 14.74 -0.58 10.40
CA ALA A 276 13.57 0.09 11.00
C ALA A 276 12.81 -0.77 12.00
N ASN A 277 12.99 -2.10 11.97
CA ASN A 277 12.18 -3.02 12.75
C ASN A 277 12.80 -3.47 14.08
N LYS A 278 14.06 -3.14 14.33
CA LYS A 278 14.78 -3.44 15.57
C LYS A 278 15.26 -2.15 16.22
N LYS A 279 15.13 -2.05 17.56
CA LYS A 279 15.74 -0.92 18.28
C LYS A 279 17.26 -1.05 18.18
N VAL A 280 17.97 0.08 18.10
CA VAL A 280 19.45 0.11 18.08
C VAL A 280 20.06 -0.72 19.22
N ALA A 281 19.52 -0.60 20.44
CA ALA A 281 19.98 -1.36 21.60
C ALA A 281 19.73 -2.89 21.50
N GLN A 282 18.91 -3.34 20.55
CA GLN A 282 18.60 -4.75 20.29
C GLN A 282 19.34 -5.29 19.05
N MET A 283 20.03 -4.44 18.30
CA MET A 283 20.79 -4.85 17.12
C MET A 283 22.03 -5.63 17.56
N THR A 284 22.20 -6.83 17.01
CA THR A 284 23.39 -7.64 17.20
C THR A 284 24.44 -7.34 16.12
N ASP A 285 25.68 -7.79 16.30
CA ASP A 285 26.71 -7.70 15.25
C ASP A 285 26.27 -8.40 13.95
N ALA A 286 25.54 -9.52 14.07
CA ALA A 286 24.98 -10.22 12.92
C ALA A 286 23.95 -9.35 12.18
N ASP A 287 23.11 -8.60 12.90
CA ASP A 287 22.14 -7.69 12.30
C ASP A 287 22.83 -6.53 11.58
N TRP A 288 23.86 -5.94 12.19
CA TRP A 288 24.63 -4.86 11.56
C TRP A 288 25.36 -5.34 10.31
N ASN A 289 25.96 -6.52 10.35
CA ASN A 289 26.61 -7.13 9.19
C ASN A 289 25.59 -7.44 8.08
N ALA A 290 24.38 -7.90 8.42
CA ALA A 290 23.32 -8.13 7.45
C ALA A 290 22.85 -6.82 6.79
N VAL A 291 22.63 -5.75 7.56
CA VAL A 291 22.31 -4.42 7.02
C VAL A 291 23.43 -3.97 6.09
N LYS A 292 24.68 -4.04 6.54
CA LYS A 292 25.85 -3.64 5.74
C LYS A 292 25.93 -4.40 4.42
N ALA A 293 25.82 -5.72 4.44
CA ALA A 293 25.87 -6.55 3.24
C ALA A 293 24.77 -6.18 2.24
N LEU A 294 23.54 -5.97 2.73
CA LEU A 294 22.42 -5.53 1.89
C LEU A 294 22.64 -4.12 1.32
N THR A 295 23.20 -3.19 2.12
CA THR A 295 23.51 -1.84 1.62
C THR A 295 24.66 -1.83 0.61
N ASP A 296 25.69 -2.67 0.79
CA ASP A 296 26.82 -2.79 -0.15
C ASP A 296 26.36 -3.37 -1.50
N ALA A 297 25.35 -4.25 -1.48
CA ALA A 297 24.66 -4.80 -2.65
C ALA A 297 23.44 -3.96 -3.09
N GLY A 298 23.24 -2.79 -2.48
CA GLY A 298 22.09 -1.91 -2.69
C GLY A 298 22.27 -0.92 -3.83
N LEU A 299 21.36 0.07 -3.88
CA LEU A 299 21.34 1.14 -4.88
C LEU A 299 22.67 1.89 -4.99
N LYS A 300 23.03 2.23 -6.22
CA LYS A 300 24.23 2.97 -6.59
C LYS A 300 23.87 4.33 -7.21
N ALA A 301 24.83 5.24 -7.23
CA ALA A 301 24.68 6.49 -7.95
C ALA A 301 24.38 6.22 -9.44
N GLY A 302 23.34 6.86 -9.96
CA GLY A 302 22.88 6.69 -11.34
C GLY A 302 21.92 5.52 -11.57
N ASP A 303 21.58 4.74 -10.54
CA ASP A 303 20.50 3.75 -10.66
C ASP A 303 19.15 4.44 -10.86
N ASN A 304 18.37 3.91 -11.80
CA ASN A 304 16.96 4.18 -11.88
C ASN A 304 16.26 3.45 -10.74
N VAL A 305 15.35 4.13 -10.04
CA VAL A 305 14.54 3.55 -8.98
C VAL A 305 13.07 3.61 -9.34
N PHE A 306 12.32 2.59 -8.95
CA PHE A 306 10.87 2.61 -9.09
C PHE A 306 10.35 3.60 -8.05
N VAL A 307 10.00 4.79 -8.53
CA VAL A 307 9.35 5.81 -7.74
C VAL A 307 7.86 5.59 -7.86
N PHE A 308 7.25 5.20 -6.75
CA PHE A 308 5.82 5.27 -6.61
C PHE A 308 5.45 6.62 -6.01
N GLY A 309 4.65 7.40 -6.71
CA GLY A 309 4.27 8.72 -6.26
C GLY A 309 3.55 9.51 -7.34
N MET A 310 3.88 10.78 -7.40
CA MET A 310 3.23 11.79 -8.20
C MET A 310 4.20 12.33 -9.24
N ASP A 311 3.68 12.82 -10.35
CA ASP A 311 4.47 13.58 -11.32
C ASP A 311 5.19 14.72 -10.59
N PRO A 312 6.51 14.93 -10.81
CA PRO A 312 7.26 16.04 -10.23
C PRO A 312 6.58 17.42 -10.32
N ASN A 313 5.70 17.64 -11.32
CA ASN A 313 4.96 18.88 -11.51
C ASN A 313 3.67 18.99 -10.68
N ALA A 314 3.32 17.98 -9.87
CA ALA A 314 2.11 17.92 -9.07
C ALA A 314 0.80 17.98 -9.88
N LEU A 315 0.83 17.58 -11.16
CA LEU A 315 -0.31 17.66 -12.07
C LEU A 315 -1.04 16.32 -12.27
N ASN A 316 -0.40 15.21 -11.94
CA ASN A 316 -0.94 13.87 -12.16
C ASN A 316 -0.48 12.93 -11.04
N ASP A 317 -1.45 12.25 -10.42
CA ASP A 317 -1.22 11.21 -9.42
C ASP A 317 -2.36 10.18 -9.44
N ILE A 318 -2.34 9.25 -8.49
CA ILE A 318 -3.36 8.20 -8.37
C ILE A 318 -4.70 8.70 -7.83
N SER A 319 -4.76 9.96 -7.43
CA SER A 319 -5.92 10.58 -6.84
C SER A 319 -6.65 11.47 -7.85
N ALA A 320 -7.97 11.38 -7.90
CA ALA A 320 -8.76 12.22 -8.80
C ALA A 320 -8.88 13.64 -8.22
N GLY A 321 -7.85 14.47 -8.34
CA GLY A 321 -7.87 15.90 -7.99
C GLY A 321 -7.91 16.18 -6.48
N TRP A 322 -9.09 16.20 -5.84
CA TRP A 322 -9.25 16.60 -4.43
C TRP A 322 -8.41 15.75 -3.46
N GLN A 323 -8.17 14.48 -3.79
CA GLN A 323 -7.53 13.51 -2.90
C GLN A 323 -6.00 13.42 -3.06
N HIS A 324 -5.45 14.48 -3.63
CA HIS A 324 -4.04 14.62 -3.97
C HIS A 324 -3.21 14.88 -2.71
N PRO A 325 -2.08 14.18 -2.51
CA PRO A 325 -1.18 14.41 -1.39
C PRO A 325 -0.80 15.89 -1.18
N TYR A 326 -0.53 16.67 -2.23
CA TYR A 326 -0.27 18.11 -2.07
C TYR A 326 -1.51 18.93 -1.73
N ALA A 327 -2.71 18.45 -2.07
CA ALA A 327 -3.92 19.09 -1.58
C ALA A 327 -4.01 18.87 -0.05
N TYR A 328 -3.70 17.67 0.44
CA TYR A 328 -3.80 17.32 1.86
C TYR A 328 -2.65 17.87 2.73
N ILE A 329 -1.48 18.12 2.13
CA ILE A 329 -0.30 18.67 2.81
C ILE A 329 -0.30 20.19 2.69
N GLY A 330 -0.45 20.86 3.83
CA GLY A 330 -0.33 22.31 3.92
C GLY A 330 -1.66 23.04 4.06
N ASP A 331 -1.55 24.36 4.07
CA ASP A 331 -2.60 25.26 4.54
C ASP A 331 -3.68 25.57 3.49
N PHE A 332 -3.52 25.12 2.24
CA PHE A 332 -4.52 25.37 1.21
C PHE A 332 -5.81 24.57 1.44
N VAL A 333 -5.70 23.32 1.90
CA VAL A 333 -6.87 22.46 2.24
C VAL A 333 -6.97 22.17 3.73
N GLN A 334 -5.91 22.47 4.49
CA GLN A 334 -5.91 22.46 5.96
C GLN A 334 -6.12 21.09 6.61
N TYR A 335 -5.79 19.98 5.93
CA TYR A 335 -5.83 18.66 6.58
C TYR A 335 -4.60 18.39 7.44
N THR A 336 -3.39 18.64 6.93
CA THR A 336 -2.15 18.49 7.70
C THR A 336 -1.30 19.75 7.66
N PHE A 337 -0.65 20.05 8.79
CA PHE A 337 0.18 21.23 8.98
C PHE A 337 1.60 20.82 9.32
N VAL A 338 2.59 21.60 8.89
CA VAL A 338 4.00 21.36 9.21
C VAL A 338 4.24 21.49 10.72
N SER A 339 4.88 20.50 11.33
CA SER A 339 5.24 20.56 12.75
C SER A 339 6.38 21.56 12.97
N GLU A 340 6.30 22.34 14.04
CA GLU A 340 7.38 23.28 14.41
C GLU A 340 8.66 22.53 14.77
N ARG A 341 8.56 21.26 15.18
CA ARG A 341 9.74 20.40 15.44
C ARG A 341 10.50 20.05 14.17
N LEU A 342 9.79 19.76 13.07
CA LEU A 342 10.46 19.57 11.77
C LEU A 342 11.26 20.81 11.37
N ILE A 343 10.71 22.01 11.60
CA ILE A 343 11.41 23.26 11.30
C ILE A 343 12.69 23.42 12.15
N GLN A 344 12.67 22.96 13.40
CA GLN A 344 13.83 23.01 14.31
C GLN A 344 14.96 22.05 13.93
N GLU A 345 14.68 20.99 13.15
CA GLU A 345 15.69 20.03 12.68
C GLU A 345 16.59 20.60 11.57
N TYR A 346 16.14 21.63 10.85
CA TYR A 346 16.93 22.25 9.80
C TYR A 346 18.02 23.16 10.39
N LYS A 347 19.26 22.87 10.03
CA LYS A 347 20.43 23.67 10.43
C LYS A 347 20.53 24.95 9.60
N THR A 348 21.24 25.95 10.13
CA THR A 348 21.54 27.18 9.37
C THR A 348 22.19 26.84 8.02
N GLY A 349 21.64 27.40 6.94
CA GLY A 349 22.10 27.14 5.57
C GLY A 349 21.48 25.92 4.89
N ASP A 350 20.54 25.22 5.52
CA ASP A 350 19.83 24.11 4.90
C ASP A 350 18.85 24.60 3.82
N ASN A 351 19.21 24.33 2.56
CA ASN A 351 18.40 24.71 1.40
C ASN A 351 17.01 24.06 1.39
N ARG A 352 16.77 22.96 2.11
CA ARG A 352 15.46 22.31 2.19
C ARG A 352 14.46 23.19 2.93
N LEU A 353 14.91 23.95 3.93
CA LEU A 353 14.04 24.87 4.66
C LEU A 353 13.56 26.00 3.75
N THR A 354 14.50 26.67 3.07
CA THR A 354 14.20 27.84 2.24
C THR A 354 13.46 27.49 0.95
N LYS A 355 13.63 26.28 0.42
CA LYS A 355 12.98 25.86 -0.83
C LYS A 355 11.55 25.35 -0.64
N ASN A 356 11.25 24.74 0.51
CA ASN A 356 10.02 23.98 0.69
C ASN A 356 9.03 24.61 1.67
N PHE A 357 9.42 25.65 2.42
CA PHE A 357 8.57 26.25 3.45
C PHE A 357 8.48 27.76 3.32
N ILE A 358 7.28 28.29 3.53
CA ILE A 358 6.99 29.72 3.61
C ILE A 358 6.39 29.97 4.99
N LYS A 359 6.76 31.07 5.64
CA LYS A 359 6.15 31.45 6.93
C LYS A 359 4.71 31.91 6.68
N TYR A 360 3.80 31.59 7.60
CA TYR A 360 2.39 32.05 7.51
C TYR A 360 2.27 33.57 7.33
N THR A 361 3.14 34.35 7.97
CA THR A 361 3.18 35.81 7.85
C THR A 361 3.58 36.31 6.47
N ASP A 362 4.24 35.46 5.68
CA ASP A 362 4.78 35.77 4.37
C ASP A 362 3.86 35.24 3.24
N MET A 363 2.76 34.57 3.59
CA MET A 363 1.72 34.12 2.65
C MET A 363 0.89 35.29 2.12
N ILE A 364 0.16 35.07 1.02
CA ILE A 364 -0.74 36.06 0.42
C ILE A 364 -2.15 35.47 0.30
N PRO A 365 -3.14 35.97 1.08
CA PRO A 365 -3.00 37.00 2.13
C PRO A 365 -2.18 36.48 3.34
N PRO A 366 -1.53 37.37 4.11
CA PRO A 366 -0.80 36.97 5.31
C PRO A 366 -1.71 36.25 6.31
N GLN A 367 -1.21 35.17 6.89
CA GLN A 367 -1.95 34.35 7.84
C GLN A 367 -1.36 34.40 9.25
N SER A 368 -2.23 34.17 10.24
CA SER A 368 -1.79 33.99 11.63
C SER A 368 -0.97 32.71 11.77
N PRO A 369 0.05 32.67 12.64
CA PRO A 369 0.79 31.45 12.92
C PRO A 369 -0.14 30.33 13.37
N PHE A 370 -0.06 29.18 12.71
CA PHE A 370 -0.73 27.95 13.11
C PHE A 370 0.22 27.09 13.94
N VAL A 371 -0.19 26.70 15.14
CA VAL A 371 0.61 25.86 16.04
C VAL A 371 -0.19 24.64 16.49
N ASN A 372 0.50 23.55 16.84
CA ASN A 372 -0.16 22.30 17.22
C ASN A 372 -0.73 22.36 18.65
N ILE A 373 -1.75 23.19 18.88
CA ILE A 373 -2.37 23.37 20.21
C ILE A 373 -3.02 22.05 20.66
N ARG A 374 -3.93 21.51 19.83
CA ARG A 374 -4.77 20.35 20.18
C ARG A 374 -4.04 19.01 20.22
N GLY A 375 -3.01 18.81 19.39
CA GLY A 375 -2.19 17.60 19.43
C GLY A 375 -1.23 17.57 20.62
N ARG A 376 -0.89 18.76 21.16
CA ARG A 376 -0.03 18.91 22.34
C ARG A 376 -0.77 18.97 23.68
N GLY A 377 -2.08 18.76 23.66
CA GLY A 377 -2.90 18.77 24.87
C GLY A 377 -3.13 20.16 25.46
N LEU A 378 -3.06 21.20 24.62
CA LEU A 378 -3.40 22.58 24.97
C LEU A 378 -4.81 22.96 24.51
#